data_AF-A0A9X9QCT0-F1
#
_entry.id   AF-A0A9X9QCT0-F1
#
_cell.length_a   1.000
_cell.length_b   1.000
_cell.length_c   1.000
_cell.angle_alpha   90.00
_cell.angle_beta   90.00
_cell.angle_gamma   90.00
#
_symmetry.space_group_name_H-M   'P 1'
#
loop_
_entity.id
_entity.type
_entity.pdbx_description
1 polymer ?
#
loop_
_entity_poly.entity_id
_entity_poly.type
_entity_poly.pdbx_seq_one_letter_code
_entity_poly.pdbx_strand_id
1 'polypeptide(L)'
;MIGSSYKRVIGKLHDSSREGQRIVEQSESTSALPFDIEGKLGYDVSQNSEPWRRGYYEVLAGLVRVAEQLDDYVRDKALDKFIAWPASSVTGPSNPKPRPLPVNMPPPPAEDDCVKAFESPEVYYKLILTTKGFTEKQRVDSAIAYGSWLEYKGKPELAEKMFKWAVNIASSSQDTSSSIVDASTYVIKANHCLPSENILSSTTALAIHYATNSRVDLALPIFITILRSRKSLPKPSPTMLSTIDTNDKDTNPLWKEALVFIKKCFTPPKYPPPPSDGSQPPNQDSKGYCEMAGTMLNIGEILYSLNQSKSNLEDGLAWTREAVDIAEVELQKDSGEDTKETCKRCLEAGLENWMIMVKQLAEKERRSGESKPQGLFNFGNFPQPGSGRWEREEEVVKDRIIRTSSLLSPSN
;
A
#
# COMPACT_ATOMS: atom_id res chain seq x y z
N MET A 1 9.70 14.56 -18.83
CA MET A 1 8.58 14.69 -19.79
C MET A 1 7.20 14.36 -19.20
N ILE A 2 7.06 13.38 -18.30
CA ILE A 2 5.75 13.01 -17.73
C ILE A 2 5.17 14.13 -16.82
N GLY A 3 5.98 14.70 -15.92
CA GLY A 3 5.55 15.81 -15.05
C GLY A 3 5.04 17.05 -15.79
N SER A 4 5.73 17.45 -16.88
CA SER A 4 5.31 18.58 -17.72
C SER A 4 3.96 18.34 -18.40
N SER A 5 3.66 17.08 -18.76
CA SER A 5 2.37 16.72 -19.35
C SER A 5 1.25 16.85 -18.33
N TYR A 6 1.43 16.34 -17.11
CA TYR A 6 0.44 16.51 -16.04
C TYR A 6 0.24 17.99 -15.69
N LYS A 7 1.33 18.78 -15.59
CA LYS A 7 1.22 20.24 -15.37
C LYS A 7 0.44 20.96 -16.47
N ARG A 8 0.62 20.54 -17.72
CA ARG A 8 -0.15 21.11 -18.83
C ARG A 8 -1.64 20.77 -18.73
N VAL A 9 -1.97 19.53 -18.34
CA VAL A 9 -3.35 19.09 -18.17
C VAL A 9 -4.01 19.80 -16.99
N ILE A 10 -3.36 19.82 -15.83
CA ILE A 10 -3.93 20.50 -14.64
C ILE A 10 -4.14 21.99 -14.90
N GLY A 11 -3.21 22.64 -15.62
CA GLY A 11 -3.36 24.04 -16.02
C GLY A 11 -4.59 24.29 -16.91
N LYS A 12 -4.96 23.36 -17.78
CA LYS A 12 -6.21 23.46 -18.57
C LYS A 12 -7.46 23.22 -17.73
N LEU A 13 -7.39 22.28 -16.79
CA LEU A 13 -8.49 21.95 -15.88
C LEU A 13 -8.76 23.06 -14.86
N HIS A 14 -7.74 23.87 -14.52
CA HIS A 14 -7.87 25.04 -13.66
C HIS A 14 -8.23 26.33 -14.40
N ASP A 15 -8.13 26.36 -15.72
CA ASP A 15 -8.42 27.55 -16.53
C ASP A 15 -9.93 27.77 -16.67
N SER A 16 -10.43 28.83 -16.04
CA SER A 16 -11.83 29.23 -16.03
C SER A 16 -12.37 29.57 -17.43
N SER A 17 -11.50 29.93 -18.38
CA SER A 17 -11.89 30.18 -19.77
C SER A 17 -12.06 28.87 -20.58
N ARG A 18 -11.66 27.73 -20.02
CA ARG A 18 -11.62 26.42 -20.69
C ARG A 18 -12.41 25.36 -19.91
N GLU A 19 -11.73 24.33 -19.42
CA GLU A 19 -12.34 23.17 -18.76
C GLU A 19 -12.63 23.44 -17.28
N GLY A 20 -12.09 24.53 -16.72
CA GLY A 20 -12.25 24.94 -15.33
C GLY A 20 -13.49 25.79 -15.03
N GLN A 21 -14.47 25.88 -15.94
CA GLN A 21 -15.65 26.75 -15.76
C GLN A 21 -16.51 26.42 -14.52
N ARG A 22 -16.40 25.19 -13.99
CA ARG A 22 -17.24 24.68 -12.89
C ARG A 22 -16.46 24.36 -11.61
N ILE A 23 -15.20 24.81 -11.51
CA ILE A 23 -14.42 24.69 -10.27
C ILE A 23 -14.63 25.95 -9.43
N VAL A 24 -14.76 25.79 -8.12
CA VAL A 24 -14.94 26.92 -7.19
C VAL A 24 -13.81 26.91 -6.19
N GLU A 25 -13.16 28.06 -5.98
CA GLU A 25 -12.13 28.21 -4.94
C GLU A 25 -12.75 28.05 -3.55
N GLN A 26 -12.02 27.39 -2.65
CA GLN A 26 -12.46 27.16 -1.27
C GLN A 26 -11.75 28.12 -0.31
N SER A 27 -12.46 28.57 0.73
CA SER A 27 -11.89 29.41 1.78
C SER A 27 -11.03 28.60 2.75
N GLU A 28 -9.99 29.19 3.33
CA GLU A 28 -9.09 28.49 4.28
C GLU A 28 -9.80 27.91 5.50
N SER A 29 -10.93 28.49 5.90
CA SER A 29 -11.76 28.05 7.02
C SER A 29 -12.41 26.67 6.83
N THR A 30 -12.40 26.08 5.63
CA THR A 30 -12.97 24.75 5.37
C THR A 30 -11.94 23.61 5.39
N SER A 31 -10.66 23.91 5.61
CA SER A 31 -9.61 22.87 5.66
C SER A 31 -9.65 22.10 6.97
N ALA A 32 -10.14 20.86 6.93
CA ALA A 32 -10.16 19.95 8.07
C ALA A 32 -8.87 19.11 8.22
N LEU A 33 -7.73 19.58 7.70
CA LEU A 33 -6.46 18.87 7.77
C LEU A 33 -5.94 18.78 9.21
N PRO A 34 -5.24 17.69 9.59
CA PRO A 34 -4.76 17.48 10.95
C PRO A 34 -3.55 18.38 11.33
N PHE A 35 -2.94 19.05 10.37
CA PHE A 35 -1.86 20.03 10.54
C PHE A 35 -1.76 20.91 9.29
N ASP A 36 -1.06 22.04 9.40
CA ASP A 36 -0.86 22.95 8.28
C ASP A 36 0.16 22.40 7.28
N ILE A 37 -0.12 22.59 6.00
CA ILE A 37 0.67 22.10 4.88
C ILE A 37 0.88 23.28 3.93
N GLU A 38 2.07 23.45 3.36
CA GLU A 38 2.30 24.50 2.38
C GLU A 38 1.46 24.32 1.10
N GLY A 39 1.12 25.44 0.45
CA GLY A 39 0.42 25.46 -0.84
C GLY A 39 -1.06 25.83 -0.75
N LYS A 40 -1.71 25.87 -1.92
CA LYS A 40 -3.11 26.28 -2.05
C LYS A 40 -4.06 25.15 -1.66
N LEU A 41 -5.25 25.51 -1.19
CA LEU A 41 -6.34 24.56 -1.04
C LEU A 41 -6.83 24.05 -2.40
N GLY A 42 -7.42 22.86 -2.38
CA GLY A 42 -8.14 22.28 -3.51
C GLY A 42 -9.41 23.07 -3.83
N TYR A 43 -10.02 22.74 -4.97
CA TYR A 43 -11.26 23.36 -5.44
C TYR A 43 -12.49 22.54 -5.01
N ASP A 44 -13.66 23.15 -4.99
CA ASP A 44 -14.93 22.41 -5.04
C ASP A 44 -15.22 22.05 -6.50
N VAL A 45 -15.14 20.75 -6.79
CA VAL A 45 -15.40 20.17 -8.12
C VAL A 45 -16.70 19.37 -8.15
N SER A 46 -17.54 19.46 -7.11
CA SER A 46 -18.77 18.67 -6.97
C SER A 46 -19.77 18.86 -8.13
N GLN A 47 -19.76 20.03 -8.77
CA GLN A 47 -20.61 20.37 -9.92
C GLN A 47 -20.12 19.77 -11.26
N ASN A 48 -18.94 19.15 -11.29
CA ASN A 48 -18.43 18.46 -12.46
C ASN A 48 -18.98 17.04 -12.58
N SER A 49 -18.99 16.51 -13.81
CA SER A 49 -19.39 15.14 -14.06
C SER A 49 -18.43 14.16 -13.40
N GLU A 50 -18.92 12.97 -13.04
CA GLU A 50 -18.08 11.94 -12.39
C GLU A 50 -16.82 11.58 -13.21
N PRO A 51 -16.88 11.38 -14.54
CA PRO A 51 -15.67 11.13 -15.34
C PRO A 51 -14.65 12.27 -15.28
N TRP A 52 -15.13 13.52 -15.23
CA TRP A 52 -14.25 14.69 -15.11
C TRP A 52 -13.56 14.71 -13.76
N ARG A 53 -14.31 14.48 -12.66
CA ARG A 53 -13.73 14.43 -11.30
C ARG A 53 -12.72 13.31 -11.16
N ARG A 54 -12.97 12.15 -11.78
CA ARG A 54 -12.04 11.02 -11.81
C ARG A 54 -10.76 11.36 -12.55
N GLY A 55 -10.86 11.91 -13.76
CA GLY A 55 -9.69 12.36 -14.53
C GLY A 55 -8.90 13.45 -13.80
N TYR A 56 -9.58 14.39 -13.14
CA TYR A 56 -8.95 15.42 -12.31
C TYR A 56 -8.16 14.81 -11.14
N TYR A 57 -8.74 13.84 -10.43
CA TYR A 57 -8.04 13.08 -9.38
C TYR A 57 -6.82 12.33 -9.94
N GLU A 58 -6.96 11.62 -11.06
CA GLU A 58 -5.86 10.87 -11.69
C GLU A 58 -4.68 11.76 -12.08
N VAL A 59 -4.96 12.97 -12.58
CA VAL A 59 -3.91 13.96 -12.89
C VAL A 59 -3.20 14.43 -11.63
N LEU A 60 -3.94 14.73 -10.55
CA LEU A 60 -3.33 15.12 -9.27
C LEU A 60 -2.53 13.98 -8.65
N ALA A 61 -3.05 12.75 -8.65
CA ALA A 61 -2.33 11.57 -8.18
C ALA A 61 -1.07 11.30 -9.01
N GLY A 62 -1.12 11.55 -10.33
CA GLY A 62 0.05 11.52 -11.20
C GLY A 62 1.09 12.58 -10.85
N LEU A 63 0.66 13.80 -10.51
CA LEU A 63 1.54 14.87 -10.03
C LEU A 63 2.20 14.52 -8.70
N VAL A 64 1.46 13.93 -7.76
CA VAL A 64 2.02 13.39 -6.49
C VAL A 64 3.14 12.41 -6.79
N ARG A 65 2.89 11.37 -7.61
CA ARG A 65 3.91 10.34 -7.94
C ARG A 65 5.16 10.94 -8.56
N VAL A 66 5.00 11.90 -9.47
CA VAL A 66 6.13 12.60 -10.09
C VAL A 66 6.88 13.44 -9.06
N ALA A 67 6.16 14.16 -8.19
CA ALA A 67 6.75 14.96 -7.15
C ALA A 67 7.55 14.09 -6.16
N GLU A 68 7.02 12.95 -5.74
CA GLU A 68 7.70 12.04 -4.81
C GLU A 68 9.01 11.50 -5.41
N GLN A 69 8.97 11.09 -6.68
CA GLN A 69 10.15 10.59 -7.38
C GLN A 69 11.22 11.66 -7.60
N LEU A 70 10.82 12.94 -7.70
CA LEU A 70 11.71 14.07 -7.98
C LEU A 70 12.00 14.95 -6.75
N ASP A 71 11.53 14.56 -5.56
CA ASP A 71 11.63 15.39 -4.34
C ASP A 71 13.08 15.71 -3.97
N ASP A 72 13.98 14.73 -4.15
CA ASP A 72 15.42 14.87 -3.91
C ASP A 72 16.22 15.12 -5.20
N TYR A 73 15.56 15.63 -6.24
CA TYR A 73 16.18 16.00 -7.51
C TYR A 73 16.21 17.52 -7.71
N VAL A 74 17.23 17.98 -8.43
CA VAL A 74 17.44 19.38 -8.79
C VAL A 74 17.61 19.54 -10.29
N ARG A 75 17.38 20.75 -10.77
CA ARG A 75 17.59 21.16 -12.16
C ARG A 75 18.33 22.49 -12.20
N ASP A 76 18.98 22.74 -13.32
CA ASP A 76 19.64 24.02 -13.61
C ASP A 76 18.61 25.14 -13.77
N LYS A 77 18.88 26.30 -13.16
CA LYS A 77 18.07 27.52 -13.30
C LYS A 77 18.07 28.09 -14.72
N ALA A 78 19.19 27.98 -15.43
CA ALA A 78 19.42 28.66 -16.70
C ALA A 78 19.03 27.80 -17.93
N LEU A 79 18.95 26.48 -17.76
CA LEU A 79 18.62 25.58 -18.86
C LEU A 79 17.11 25.34 -18.95
N ASP A 80 16.56 25.58 -20.15
CA ASP A 80 15.17 25.22 -20.50
C ASP A 80 14.99 23.70 -20.76
N LYS A 81 16.07 22.92 -20.66
CA LYS A 81 16.02 21.47 -20.79
C LYS A 81 15.56 20.84 -19.47
N PHE A 82 14.58 19.94 -19.52
CA PHE A 82 14.10 19.15 -18.38
C PHE A 82 15.06 18.00 -18.01
N ILE A 83 16.33 18.32 -17.77
CA ILE A 83 17.29 17.38 -17.19
C ILE A 83 17.28 17.61 -15.69
N ALA A 84 17.10 16.53 -14.93
CA ALA A 84 17.12 16.55 -13.48
C ALA A 84 18.26 15.65 -12.99
N TRP A 85 18.97 16.12 -11.97
CA TRP A 85 20.04 15.39 -11.32
C TRP A 85 19.65 15.08 -9.87
N PRO A 86 20.06 13.92 -9.32
CA PRO A 86 19.95 13.69 -7.89
C PRO A 86 20.73 14.78 -7.14
N ALA A 87 20.13 15.38 -6.11
CA ALA A 87 20.81 16.40 -5.30
C ALA A 87 22.12 15.87 -4.70
N SER A 88 22.17 14.57 -4.36
CA SER A 88 23.37 13.90 -3.84
C SER A 88 24.55 13.80 -4.82
N SER A 89 24.35 14.10 -6.10
CA SER A 89 25.38 14.11 -7.13
C SER A 89 25.81 15.53 -7.53
N VAL A 90 25.14 16.56 -7.04
CA VAL A 90 25.52 17.95 -7.28
C VAL A 90 26.68 18.34 -6.39
N THR A 91 27.68 18.98 -6.97
CA THR A 91 28.86 19.44 -6.24
C THR A 91 28.60 20.81 -5.65
N GLY A 92 28.90 20.98 -4.36
CA GLY A 92 28.85 22.29 -3.72
C GLY A 92 29.22 22.24 -2.24
N PRO A 93 29.13 23.38 -1.53
CA PRO A 93 29.48 23.48 -0.12
C PRO A 93 28.73 22.48 0.77
N SER A 94 27.46 22.19 0.45
CA SER A 94 26.65 21.23 1.22
C SER A 94 26.96 19.77 0.87
N ASN A 95 27.66 19.53 -0.24
CA ASN A 95 28.01 18.21 -0.74
C ASN A 95 29.42 18.20 -1.38
N PRO A 96 30.49 18.25 -0.56
CA PRO A 96 31.87 18.31 -1.06
C PRO A 96 32.35 17.00 -1.71
N LYS A 97 31.63 15.89 -1.48
CA LYS A 97 31.93 14.56 -2.03
C LYS A 97 30.69 14.00 -2.73
N PRO A 98 30.35 14.51 -3.92
CA PRO A 98 29.15 14.11 -4.65
C PRO A 98 29.21 12.64 -5.05
N ARG A 99 28.04 11.99 -5.08
CA ARG A 99 27.92 10.64 -5.62
C ARG A 99 28.16 10.65 -7.13
N PRO A 100 28.89 9.66 -7.68
CA PRO A 100 29.16 9.60 -9.11
C PRO A 100 27.86 9.47 -9.90
N LEU A 101 27.82 10.13 -11.06
CA LEU A 101 26.70 10.03 -11.98
C LEU A 101 26.74 8.72 -12.78
N PRO A 102 25.57 8.20 -13.21
CA PRO A 102 25.49 7.15 -14.20
C PRO A 102 26.25 7.50 -15.49
N VAL A 103 26.78 6.48 -16.16
CA VAL A 103 27.50 6.63 -17.42
C VAL A 103 26.62 7.32 -18.46
N ASN A 104 27.19 8.25 -19.23
CA ASN A 104 26.52 9.07 -20.25
C ASN A 104 25.55 10.16 -19.75
N MET A 105 25.46 10.41 -18.45
CA MET A 105 24.72 11.58 -17.96
C MET A 105 25.59 12.85 -18.06
N PRO A 106 25.05 14.00 -18.53
CA PRO A 106 25.79 15.26 -18.50
C PRO A 106 26.15 15.66 -17.05
N PRO A 107 27.26 16.39 -16.86
CA PRO A 107 27.66 16.84 -15.53
C PRO A 107 26.57 17.73 -14.90
N PRO A 108 26.39 17.69 -13.57
CA PRO A 108 25.42 18.53 -12.91
C PRO A 108 25.92 19.99 -12.87
N PRO A 109 25.00 20.97 -12.81
CA PRO A 109 25.36 22.36 -12.55
C PRO A 109 25.96 22.52 -11.14
N ALA A 110 26.49 23.72 -10.84
CA ALA A 110 26.91 24.04 -9.48
C ALA A 110 25.70 24.10 -8.53
N GLU A 111 25.92 23.86 -7.23
CA GLU A 111 24.85 23.92 -6.22
C GLU A 111 24.09 25.26 -6.24
N ASP A 112 24.79 26.38 -6.39
CA ASP A 112 24.19 27.72 -6.43
C ASP A 112 23.28 27.95 -7.65
N ASP A 113 23.50 27.19 -8.72
CA ASP A 113 22.71 27.24 -9.96
C ASP A 113 21.56 26.23 -9.99
N CYS A 114 21.40 25.45 -8.91
CA CYS A 114 20.33 24.47 -8.78
C CYS A 114 19.03 25.06 -8.22
N VAL A 115 17.90 24.55 -8.70
CA VAL A 115 16.58 24.64 -8.06
C VAL A 115 15.96 23.26 -7.96
N LYS A 116 14.96 23.08 -7.09
CA LYS A 116 14.19 21.83 -7.04
C LYS A 116 13.66 21.47 -8.44
N ALA A 117 13.79 20.20 -8.80
CA ALA A 117 13.32 19.69 -10.10
C ALA A 117 11.78 19.78 -10.20
N PHE A 118 11.09 19.66 -9.07
CA PHE A 118 9.64 19.71 -8.97
C PHE A 118 9.19 20.34 -7.65
N GLU A 119 7.93 20.75 -7.57
CA GLU A 119 7.28 21.18 -6.33
C GLU A 119 7.21 20.01 -5.34
N SER A 120 7.13 20.33 -4.04
CA SER A 120 6.99 19.31 -3.00
C SER A 120 5.71 18.48 -3.19
N PRO A 121 5.73 17.16 -2.93
CA PRO A 121 4.54 16.31 -2.95
C PRO A 121 3.41 16.85 -2.05
N GLU A 122 3.77 17.49 -0.94
CA GLU A 122 2.85 18.10 0.03
C GLU A 122 1.86 19.06 -0.65
N VAL A 123 2.30 19.81 -1.66
CA VAL A 123 1.44 20.74 -2.42
C VAL A 123 0.29 19.99 -3.09
N TYR A 124 0.58 18.84 -3.70
CA TYR A 124 -0.41 18.05 -4.43
C TYR A 124 -1.26 17.18 -3.50
N TYR A 125 -0.68 16.67 -2.41
CA TYR A 125 -1.46 16.03 -1.36
C TYR A 125 -2.47 16.99 -0.74
N LYS A 126 -2.04 18.23 -0.39
CA LYS A 126 -2.95 19.26 0.12
C LYS A 126 -4.11 19.50 -0.84
N LEU A 127 -3.82 19.65 -2.14
CA LEU A 127 -4.86 19.81 -3.16
C LEU A 127 -5.86 18.65 -3.15
N ILE A 128 -5.39 17.40 -3.14
CA ILE A 128 -6.28 16.23 -3.17
C ILE A 128 -7.13 16.14 -1.90
N LEU A 129 -6.49 16.24 -0.74
CA LEU A 129 -7.13 16.02 0.56
C LEU A 129 -8.18 17.07 0.92
N THR A 130 -8.03 18.27 0.36
CA THR A 130 -8.93 19.41 0.59
C THR A 130 -9.92 19.65 -0.57
N THR A 131 -9.76 19.01 -1.73
CA THR A 131 -10.71 19.11 -2.85
C THR A 131 -12.05 18.49 -2.47
N LYS A 132 -13.14 19.25 -2.65
CA LYS A 132 -14.51 18.77 -2.44
C LYS A 132 -15.06 18.17 -3.73
N GLY A 133 -15.67 16.98 -3.63
CA GLY A 133 -16.20 16.23 -4.77
C GLY A 133 -15.43 14.95 -5.13
N PHE A 134 -14.33 14.66 -4.43
CA PHE A 134 -13.69 13.35 -4.45
C PHE A 134 -14.39 12.35 -3.56
N THR A 135 -14.27 11.07 -3.91
CA THR A 135 -14.85 9.97 -3.14
C THR A 135 -14.11 9.77 -1.82
N GLU A 136 -14.77 9.10 -0.87
CA GLU A 136 -14.14 8.75 0.41
C GLU A 136 -12.85 7.94 0.18
N LYS A 137 -12.90 6.91 -0.68
CA LYS A 137 -11.73 6.12 -1.05
C LYS A 137 -10.57 6.95 -1.59
N GLN A 138 -10.83 7.87 -2.51
CA GLN A 138 -9.78 8.75 -3.05
C GLN A 138 -9.07 9.55 -1.95
N ARG A 139 -9.83 10.05 -0.97
CA ARG A 139 -9.29 10.83 0.16
C ARG A 139 -8.56 9.95 1.16
N VAL A 140 -9.11 8.78 1.49
CA VAL A 140 -8.49 7.80 2.40
C VAL A 140 -7.18 7.28 1.81
N ASP A 141 -7.19 6.83 0.55
CA ASP A 141 -5.98 6.33 -0.13
C ASP A 141 -4.90 7.42 -0.21
N SER A 142 -5.29 8.67 -0.48
CA SER A 142 -4.35 9.80 -0.51
C SER A 142 -3.78 10.14 0.87
N ALA A 143 -4.60 10.04 1.93
CA ALA A 143 -4.14 10.26 3.30
C ALA A 143 -3.17 9.15 3.74
N ILE A 144 -3.48 7.88 3.44
CA ILE A 144 -2.59 6.75 3.71
C ILE A 144 -1.26 6.94 2.96
N ALA A 145 -1.31 7.23 1.65
CA ALA A 145 -0.10 7.46 0.85
C ALA A 145 0.74 8.61 1.40
N TYR A 146 0.11 9.73 1.79
CA TYR A 146 0.83 10.85 2.39
C TYR A 146 1.45 10.49 3.75
N GLY A 147 0.73 9.75 4.58
CA GLY A 147 1.26 9.21 5.84
C GLY A 147 2.51 8.37 5.61
N SER A 148 2.48 7.46 4.64
CA SER A 148 3.63 6.62 4.29
C SER A 148 4.80 7.44 3.72
N TRP A 149 4.54 8.46 2.91
CA TRP A 149 5.59 9.38 2.44
C TRP A 149 6.22 10.16 3.61
N LEU A 150 5.42 10.62 4.57
CA LEU A 150 5.94 11.29 5.78
C LEU A 150 6.83 10.37 6.62
N GLU A 151 6.48 9.08 6.76
CA GLU A 151 7.35 8.09 7.40
C GLU A 151 8.66 7.93 6.65
N TYR A 152 8.60 7.83 5.31
CA TYR A 152 9.78 7.75 4.46
C TYR A 152 10.70 8.98 4.62
N LYS A 153 10.13 10.19 4.75
CA LYS A 153 10.89 11.41 5.04
C LYS A 153 11.32 11.56 6.50
N GLY A 154 11.11 10.53 7.34
CA GLY A 154 11.53 10.53 8.74
C GLY A 154 10.70 11.43 9.66
N LYS A 155 9.41 11.64 9.35
CA LYS A 155 8.46 12.45 10.14
C LYS A 155 7.33 11.59 10.74
N PRO A 156 7.62 10.61 11.62
CA PRO A 156 6.64 9.64 12.11
C PRO A 156 5.47 10.28 12.90
N GLU A 157 5.70 11.37 13.63
CA GLU A 157 4.64 12.07 14.37
C GLU A 157 3.58 12.68 13.45
N LEU A 158 3.99 13.22 12.29
CA LEU A 158 3.06 13.76 11.31
C LEU A 158 2.36 12.64 10.55
N ALA A 159 3.08 11.55 10.25
CA ALA A 159 2.50 10.36 9.67
C ALA A 159 1.38 9.78 10.54
N GLU A 160 1.60 9.69 11.86
CA GLU A 160 0.58 9.23 12.81
C GLU A 160 -0.69 10.07 12.73
N LYS A 161 -0.54 11.41 12.76
CA LYS A 161 -1.67 12.33 12.64
C LYS A 161 -2.44 12.12 11.34
N MET A 162 -1.72 11.87 10.25
CA MET A 162 -2.31 11.60 8.94
C MET A 162 -3.04 10.25 8.89
N PHE A 163 -2.47 9.17 9.43
CA PHE A 163 -3.14 7.87 9.48
C PHE A 163 -4.38 7.89 10.38
N LYS A 164 -4.32 8.55 11.54
CA LYS A 164 -5.50 8.79 12.39
C LYS A 164 -6.58 9.57 11.64
N TRP A 165 -6.17 10.57 10.88
CA TRP A 165 -7.10 11.34 10.05
C TRP A 165 -7.69 10.52 8.91
N ALA A 166 -6.94 9.59 8.31
CA ALA A 166 -7.46 8.65 7.33
C ALA A 166 -8.58 7.76 7.92
N VAL A 167 -8.41 7.27 9.16
CA VAL A 167 -9.47 6.53 9.87
C VAL A 167 -10.68 7.42 10.14
N ASN A 168 -10.47 8.70 10.49
CA ASN A 168 -11.56 9.65 10.70
C ASN A 168 -12.34 9.93 9.40
N ILE A 169 -11.65 10.05 8.25
CA ILE A 169 -12.31 10.18 6.94
C ILE A 169 -13.15 8.93 6.65
N ALA A 170 -12.58 7.74 6.81
CA ALA A 170 -13.29 6.48 6.59
C ALA A 170 -14.50 6.27 7.52
N SER A 171 -14.50 6.96 8.68
CA SER A 171 -15.58 6.91 9.66
C SER A 171 -16.59 8.06 9.49
N SER A 172 -16.32 9.04 8.63
CA SER A 172 -17.11 10.29 8.52
C SER A 172 -18.52 10.09 7.99
N SER A 173 -18.75 9.00 7.25
CA SER A 173 -20.06 8.60 6.74
C SER A 173 -20.93 7.87 7.77
N GLN A 174 -20.45 7.67 9.00
CA GLN A 174 -21.17 6.98 10.08
C GLN A 174 -21.73 7.97 11.11
N ASP A 175 -22.92 7.70 11.64
CA ASP A 175 -23.45 8.45 12.78
C ASP A 175 -22.53 8.28 14.00
N THR A 176 -22.26 9.35 14.74
CA THR A 176 -21.31 9.34 15.88
C THR A 176 -21.70 8.35 16.99
N SER A 177 -22.99 8.00 17.10
CA SER A 177 -23.51 6.99 18.05
C SER A 177 -23.32 5.54 17.58
N SER A 178 -23.02 5.32 16.29
CA SER A 178 -22.83 3.99 15.68
C SER A 178 -21.39 3.75 15.20
N SER A 179 -20.44 4.58 15.62
CA SER A 179 -19.04 4.49 15.19
C SER A 179 -18.44 3.11 15.45
N ILE A 180 -18.07 2.44 14.35
CA ILE A 180 -17.52 1.08 14.32
C ILE A 180 -16.13 1.02 14.98
N VAL A 181 -15.39 2.14 14.94
CA VAL A 181 -14.02 2.23 15.46
C VAL A 181 -14.05 2.99 16.79
N ASP A 182 -13.32 2.50 17.79
CA ASP A 182 -13.11 3.24 19.03
C ASP A 182 -12.17 4.44 18.78
N ALA A 183 -12.61 5.66 19.09
CA ALA A 183 -11.85 6.87 18.76
C ALA A 183 -10.53 7.02 19.55
N SER A 184 -10.37 6.31 20.67
CA SER A 184 -9.17 6.39 21.51
C SER A 184 -8.15 5.32 21.17
N THR A 185 -8.61 4.11 20.89
CA THR A 185 -7.77 2.93 20.67
C THR A 185 -7.66 2.53 19.19
N TYR A 186 -8.54 3.05 18.33
CA TYR A 186 -8.67 2.69 16.92
C TYR A 186 -8.98 1.21 16.67
N VAL A 187 -9.47 0.53 17.70
CA VAL A 187 -9.89 -0.87 17.66
C VAL A 187 -11.29 -0.96 17.03
N ILE A 188 -11.48 -1.95 16.15
CA ILE A 188 -12.79 -2.22 15.54
C ILE A 188 -13.67 -2.95 16.55
N LYS A 189 -14.85 -2.39 16.85
CA LYS A 189 -15.79 -2.94 17.83
C LYS A 189 -16.52 -4.16 17.28
N ALA A 190 -16.56 -5.24 18.06
CA ALA A 190 -17.09 -6.54 17.63
C ALA A 190 -18.63 -6.59 17.45
N ASN A 191 -19.39 -5.69 18.07
CA ASN A 191 -20.86 -5.77 18.19
C ASN A 191 -21.61 -4.84 17.21
N HIS A 192 -20.93 -4.28 16.21
CA HIS A 192 -21.52 -3.35 15.25
C HIS A 192 -21.45 -3.90 13.81
N CYS A 193 -22.04 -3.14 12.88
CA CYS A 193 -22.06 -3.42 11.44
C CYS A 193 -20.67 -3.84 10.91
N LEU A 194 -20.64 -4.58 9.81
CA LEU A 194 -19.38 -4.97 9.17
C LEU A 194 -18.60 -3.71 8.74
N PRO A 195 -17.28 -3.63 8.99
CA PRO A 195 -16.48 -2.47 8.61
C PRO A 195 -16.37 -2.36 7.09
N SER A 196 -16.31 -1.11 6.62
CA SER A 196 -16.07 -0.81 5.21
C SER A 196 -14.62 -1.13 4.80
N GLU A 197 -14.36 -1.24 3.50
CA GLU A 197 -13.00 -1.43 2.97
C GLU A 197 -12.09 -0.26 3.38
N ASN A 198 -12.60 0.98 3.39
CA ASN A 198 -11.84 2.16 3.82
C ASN A 198 -11.46 2.11 5.31
N ILE A 199 -12.32 1.56 6.18
CA ILE A 199 -11.98 1.37 7.61
C ILE A 199 -10.90 0.31 7.74
N LEU A 200 -11.02 -0.82 7.04
CA LEU A 200 -10.03 -1.89 7.10
C LEU A 200 -8.66 -1.41 6.58
N SER A 201 -8.61 -0.66 5.47
CA SER A 201 -7.34 -0.16 4.91
C SER A 201 -6.69 0.89 5.81
N SER A 202 -7.44 1.87 6.30
CA SER A 202 -6.92 2.95 7.15
C SER A 202 -6.46 2.46 8.53
N THR A 203 -7.22 1.55 9.16
CA THR A 203 -6.81 0.95 10.45
C THR A 203 -5.60 0.03 10.29
N THR A 204 -5.50 -0.70 9.17
CA THR A 204 -4.30 -1.49 8.84
C THR A 204 -3.08 -0.58 8.71
N ALA A 205 -3.18 0.52 7.97
CA ALA A 205 -2.07 1.47 7.82
C ALA A 205 -1.63 2.07 9.16
N LEU A 206 -2.59 2.44 10.03
CA LEU A 206 -2.28 2.93 11.38
C LEU A 206 -1.62 1.86 12.26
N ALA A 207 -2.07 0.61 12.18
CA ALA A 207 -1.48 -0.50 12.94
C ALA A 207 -0.04 -0.79 12.48
N ILE A 208 0.21 -0.76 11.17
CA ILE A 208 1.57 -0.87 10.60
C ILE A 208 2.45 0.26 11.13
N HIS A 209 1.96 1.51 11.08
CA HIS A 209 2.68 2.66 11.63
C HIS A 209 3.06 2.47 13.11
N TYR A 210 2.14 1.97 13.94
CA TYR A 210 2.47 1.67 15.33
C TYR A 210 3.52 0.56 15.47
N ALA A 211 3.41 -0.51 14.67
CA ALA A 211 4.37 -1.62 14.70
C ALA A 211 5.78 -1.17 14.28
N THR A 212 5.91 -0.43 13.18
CA THR A 212 7.20 0.07 12.66
C THR A 212 7.86 1.07 13.61
N ASN A 213 7.07 1.81 14.38
CA ASN A 213 7.55 2.76 15.38
C ASN A 213 7.63 2.15 16.80
N SER A 214 7.78 0.83 16.92
CA SER A 214 7.99 0.11 18.19
C SER A 214 6.87 0.25 19.23
N ARG A 215 5.65 0.62 18.82
CA ARG A 215 4.44 0.72 19.67
C ARG A 215 3.53 -0.50 19.47
N VAL A 216 4.10 -1.67 19.72
CA VAL A 216 3.47 -2.97 19.45
C VAL A 216 2.25 -3.25 20.33
N ASP A 217 2.18 -2.62 21.51
CA ASP A 217 1.05 -2.64 22.44
C ASP A 217 -0.22 -1.99 21.85
N LEU A 218 -0.04 -0.95 21.02
CA LEU A 218 -1.13 -0.31 20.29
C LEU A 218 -1.46 -1.04 18.99
N ALA A 219 -0.44 -1.57 18.30
CA ALA A 219 -0.62 -2.24 17.00
C ALA A 219 -1.38 -3.57 17.12
N LEU A 220 -0.99 -4.43 18.06
CA LEU A 220 -1.48 -5.80 18.16
C LEU A 220 -3.01 -5.90 18.36
N PRO A 221 -3.65 -5.13 19.27
CA PRO A 221 -5.10 -5.14 19.41
C PRO A 221 -5.83 -4.73 18.12
N ILE A 222 -5.32 -3.74 17.39
CA ILE A 222 -5.90 -3.28 16.13
C ILE A 222 -5.85 -4.42 15.10
N PHE A 223 -4.67 -5.02 14.86
CA PHE A 223 -4.52 -6.16 13.94
C PHE A 223 -5.42 -7.35 14.29
N ILE A 224 -5.55 -7.68 15.58
CA ILE A 224 -6.44 -8.76 16.03
C ILE A 224 -7.89 -8.44 15.65
N THR A 225 -8.35 -7.20 15.84
CA THR A 225 -9.72 -6.83 15.47
C THR A 225 -9.94 -6.76 13.97
N ILE A 226 -8.96 -6.28 13.18
CA ILE A 226 -8.98 -6.35 11.72
C ILE A 226 -9.14 -7.81 11.27
N LEU A 227 -8.34 -8.73 11.81
CA LEU A 227 -8.41 -10.15 11.46
C LEU A 227 -9.77 -10.76 11.81
N ARG A 228 -10.31 -10.47 13.00
CA ARG A 228 -11.65 -10.92 13.40
C ARG A 228 -12.72 -10.39 12.45
N SER A 229 -12.70 -9.11 12.15
CA SER A 229 -13.65 -8.47 11.23
C SER A 229 -13.59 -9.09 9.84
N ARG A 230 -12.38 -9.33 9.30
CA ARG A 230 -12.20 -9.97 7.99
C ARG A 230 -12.72 -11.41 7.96
N LYS A 231 -12.54 -12.17 9.04
CA LYS A 231 -13.11 -13.54 9.17
C LYS A 231 -14.64 -13.55 9.23
N SER A 232 -15.27 -12.44 9.63
CA SER A 232 -16.72 -12.28 9.70
C SER A 232 -17.36 -11.71 8.43
N LEU A 233 -16.58 -11.37 7.40
CA LEU A 233 -17.09 -10.83 6.14
C LEU A 233 -17.92 -11.88 5.37
N PRO A 234 -18.90 -11.44 4.57
CA PRO A 234 -19.70 -12.34 3.75
C PRO A 234 -18.80 -13.02 2.72
N LYS A 235 -18.99 -14.33 2.56
CA LYS A 235 -18.41 -15.05 1.42
C LYS A 235 -19.03 -14.52 0.14
N PRO A 236 -18.27 -14.41 -0.96
CA PRO A 236 -18.83 -14.02 -2.23
C PRO A 236 -20.00 -14.96 -2.55
N SER A 237 -21.16 -14.38 -2.81
CA SER A 237 -22.27 -15.17 -3.35
C SER A 237 -21.75 -15.88 -4.60
N PRO A 238 -22.07 -17.17 -4.82
CA PRO A 238 -21.84 -17.84 -6.10
C PRO A 238 -22.79 -17.22 -7.12
N THR A 239 -22.53 -15.96 -7.46
CA THR A 239 -23.14 -15.30 -8.59
C THR A 239 -22.48 -15.94 -9.78
N MET A 240 -23.29 -16.66 -10.55
CA MET A 240 -22.89 -17.26 -11.81
C MET A 240 -21.94 -16.32 -12.52
N LEU A 241 -20.78 -16.85 -12.91
CA LEU A 241 -19.87 -16.26 -13.87
C LEU A 241 -20.62 -15.25 -14.73
N SER A 242 -20.34 -13.97 -14.47
CA SER A 242 -20.83 -12.88 -15.30
C SER A 242 -20.54 -13.27 -16.73
N THR A 243 -21.62 -13.39 -17.48
CA THR A 243 -21.72 -13.45 -18.93
C THR A 243 -20.86 -12.37 -19.58
N ILE A 244 -19.55 -12.61 -19.64
CA ILE A 244 -18.56 -11.94 -20.50
C ILE A 244 -17.74 -13.06 -21.13
N ASP A 245 -18.43 -13.75 -22.04
CA ASP A 245 -17.94 -14.59 -23.15
C ASP A 245 -18.95 -15.71 -23.40
N THR A 246 -20.19 -15.33 -23.74
CA THR A 246 -20.83 -16.08 -24.82
C THR A 246 -20.08 -15.67 -26.08
N ASN A 247 -19.05 -16.45 -26.42
CA ASN A 247 -18.78 -16.72 -27.83
C ASN A 247 -20.01 -17.47 -28.37
N ASP A 248 -21.13 -16.75 -28.51
CA ASP A 248 -22.15 -17.10 -29.46
C ASP A 248 -21.46 -16.97 -30.81
N LYS A 249 -21.00 -18.11 -31.33
CA LYS A 249 -20.81 -18.30 -32.77
C LYS A 249 -22.19 -18.28 -33.43
N ASP A 250 -22.92 -17.18 -33.27
CA ASP A 250 -24.00 -16.83 -34.16
C ASP A 250 -23.34 -16.32 -35.43
N THR A 251 -23.44 -17.12 -36.48
CA THR A 251 -23.16 -16.77 -37.87
C THR A 251 -23.99 -15.55 -38.26
N ASN A 252 -23.54 -14.37 -37.85
CA ASN A 252 -24.12 -13.10 -38.23
C ASN A 252 -23.59 -12.70 -39.61
N PRO A 253 -24.47 -12.25 -40.52
CA PRO A 253 -24.05 -11.89 -41.87
C PRO A 253 -23.12 -10.67 -41.86
N LEU A 254 -22.05 -10.71 -42.66
CA LEU A 254 -20.93 -9.75 -42.73
C LEU A 254 -21.33 -8.26 -42.75
N TRP A 255 -22.52 -7.93 -43.25
CA TRP A 255 -23.02 -6.54 -43.27
C TRP A 255 -23.39 -6.00 -41.87
N LYS A 256 -23.79 -6.86 -40.93
CA LYS A 256 -24.04 -6.48 -39.53
C LYS A 256 -22.74 -6.16 -38.80
N GLU A 257 -21.67 -6.89 -39.07
CA GLU A 257 -20.34 -6.64 -38.49
C GLU A 257 -19.76 -5.30 -38.97
N ALA A 258 -19.90 -4.99 -40.26
CA ALA A 258 -19.51 -3.69 -40.81
C ALA A 258 -20.29 -2.53 -40.18
N LEU A 259 -21.61 -2.70 -39.97
CA LEU A 259 -22.43 -1.70 -39.26
C LEU A 259 -22.05 -1.55 -37.78
N VAL A 260 -21.71 -2.63 -37.10
CA VAL A 260 -21.20 -2.59 -35.71
C VAL A 260 -19.84 -1.89 -35.66
N PHE A 261 -18.96 -2.15 -36.62
CA PHE A 261 -17.65 -1.49 -36.71
C PHE A 261 -17.79 0.02 -36.96
N ILE A 262 -18.61 0.42 -37.94
CA ILE A 262 -18.94 1.83 -38.20
C ILE A 262 -19.54 2.47 -36.95
N LYS A 263 -20.52 1.82 -36.29
CA LYS A 263 -21.13 2.33 -35.07
C LYS A 263 -20.13 2.45 -33.91
N LYS A 264 -19.14 1.56 -33.81
CA LYS A 264 -18.02 1.64 -32.85
C LYS A 264 -17.03 2.76 -33.19
N CYS A 265 -16.82 3.08 -34.47
CA CYS A 265 -16.00 4.23 -34.86
C CYS A 265 -16.69 5.58 -34.60
N PHE A 266 -18.03 5.63 -34.69
CA PHE A 266 -18.80 6.88 -34.53
C PHE A 266 -19.44 7.06 -33.15
N THR A 267 -19.44 6.06 -32.29
CA THR A 267 -19.90 6.18 -30.90
C THR A 267 -18.69 6.11 -29.98
N PRO A 268 -18.33 7.17 -29.25
CA PRO A 268 -17.23 7.08 -28.29
C PRO A 268 -17.55 5.96 -27.28
N PRO A 269 -16.54 5.18 -26.85
CA PRO A 269 -16.76 4.17 -25.83
C PRO A 269 -17.33 4.84 -24.59
N LYS A 270 -18.35 4.23 -23.98
CA LYS A 270 -18.86 4.70 -22.69
C LYS A 270 -17.70 4.71 -21.70
N TYR A 271 -17.55 5.81 -20.97
CA TYR A 271 -16.55 5.89 -19.90
C TYR A 271 -16.79 4.73 -18.91
N PRO A 272 -15.74 4.06 -18.42
CA PRO A 272 -15.90 2.91 -17.55
C PRO A 272 -16.66 3.30 -16.27
N PRO A 273 -17.45 2.37 -15.70
CA PRO A 273 -18.13 2.62 -14.43
C PRO A 273 -17.11 3.03 -13.34
N PRO A 274 -17.54 3.79 -12.34
CA PRO A 274 -16.67 4.13 -11.21
C PRO A 274 -16.20 2.87 -10.49
N PRO A 275 -14.93 2.83 -10.04
CA PRO A 275 -14.49 1.80 -9.12
C PRO A 275 -15.28 1.92 -7.80
N SER A 276 -15.23 0.87 -6.98
CA SER A 276 -15.78 0.90 -5.63
C SER A 276 -15.24 2.11 -4.86
N ASP A 277 -16.11 2.82 -4.14
CA ASP A 277 -15.72 3.94 -3.27
C ASP A 277 -15.28 3.49 -1.87
N GLY A 278 -15.18 2.16 -1.65
CA GLY A 278 -14.71 1.55 -0.42
C GLY A 278 -15.64 1.74 0.79
N SER A 279 -16.84 2.29 0.59
CA SER A 279 -17.81 2.59 1.67
C SER A 279 -18.54 1.35 2.17
N GLN A 280 -18.60 0.29 1.36
CA GLN A 280 -19.25 -0.98 1.70
C GLN A 280 -18.26 -1.99 2.28
N PRO A 281 -18.73 -2.96 3.09
CA PRO A 281 -17.91 -4.09 3.51
C PRO A 281 -17.41 -4.89 2.29
N PRO A 282 -16.12 -5.24 2.23
CA PRO A 282 -15.61 -6.07 1.17
C PRO A 282 -16.09 -7.52 1.32
N ASN A 283 -16.04 -8.29 0.23
CA ASN A 283 -16.33 -9.72 0.28
C ASN A 283 -15.10 -10.50 0.76
N GLN A 284 -15.33 -11.68 1.33
CA GLN A 284 -14.28 -12.64 1.66
C GLN A 284 -13.85 -13.43 0.41
N ASP A 285 -13.26 -12.73 -0.56
CA ASP A 285 -12.70 -13.28 -1.79
C ASP A 285 -11.19 -13.57 -1.66
N SER A 286 -10.55 -14.07 -2.73
CA SER A 286 -9.12 -14.40 -2.71
C SER A 286 -8.22 -13.22 -2.35
N LYS A 287 -8.59 -12.00 -2.74
CA LYS A 287 -7.87 -10.78 -2.31
C LYS A 287 -8.01 -10.60 -0.79
N GLY A 288 -9.23 -10.74 -0.27
CA GLY A 288 -9.51 -10.69 1.16
C GLY A 288 -8.74 -11.74 1.98
N TYR A 289 -8.54 -12.96 1.46
CA TYR A 289 -7.71 -13.99 2.11
C TYR A 289 -6.22 -13.60 2.14
N CYS A 290 -5.68 -13.05 1.06
CA CYS A 290 -4.28 -12.59 1.04
C CYS A 290 -4.07 -11.37 1.95
N GLU A 291 -5.03 -10.46 2.05
CA GLU A 291 -4.99 -9.37 3.04
C GLU A 291 -5.08 -9.88 4.49
N MET A 292 -5.83 -10.96 4.74
CA MET A 292 -5.81 -11.65 6.04
C MET A 292 -4.44 -12.27 6.32
N ALA A 293 -3.81 -12.92 5.33
CA ALA A 293 -2.45 -13.44 5.47
C ALA A 293 -1.47 -12.33 5.84
N GLY A 294 -1.50 -11.18 5.16
CA GLY A 294 -0.69 -10.02 5.52
C GLY A 294 -0.93 -9.52 6.96
N THR A 295 -2.19 -9.53 7.42
CA THR A 295 -2.52 -9.19 8.82
C THR A 295 -1.91 -10.21 9.80
N MET A 296 -1.98 -11.50 9.46
CA MET A 296 -1.42 -12.58 10.28
C MET A 296 0.11 -12.54 10.33
N LEU A 297 0.78 -12.13 9.25
CA LEU A 297 2.23 -11.91 9.25
C LEU A 297 2.63 -10.81 10.25
N ASN A 298 1.93 -9.67 10.24
CA ASN A 298 2.18 -8.60 11.21
C ASN A 298 1.97 -9.07 12.66
N ILE A 299 0.91 -9.84 12.92
CA ILE A 299 0.68 -10.44 14.26
C ILE A 299 1.83 -11.39 14.63
N GLY A 300 2.24 -12.25 13.69
CA GLY A 300 3.32 -13.21 13.89
C GLY A 300 4.65 -12.54 14.22
N GLU A 301 5.02 -11.52 13.45
CA GLU A 301 6.21 -10.70 13.68
C GLU A 301 6.19 -10.00 15.04
N ILE A 302 5.07 -9.39 15.42
CA ILE A 302 4.94 -8.72 16.71
C ILE A 302 5.12 -9.72 17.86
N LEU A 303 4.40 -10.85 17.83
CA LEU A 303 4.48 -11.88 18.87
C LEU A 303 5.89 -12.45 18.99
N TYR A 304 6.53 -12.74 17.86
CA TYR A 304 7.90 -13.24 17.82
C TYR A 304 8.89 -12.20 18.38
N SER A 305 8.77 -10.94 17.95
CA SER A 305 9.67 -9.85 18.33
C SER A 305 9.60 -9.50 19.81
N LEU A 306 8.44 -9.67 20.45
CA LEU A 306 8.31 -9.48 21.89
C LEU A 306 9.26 -10.38 22.69
N ASN A 307 9.54 -11.62 22.22
CA ASN A 307 10.52 -12.57 22.79
C ASN A 307 10.46 -12.71 24.34
N GLN A 308 9.28 -12.49 24.94
CA GLN A 308 9.08 -12.53 26.40
C GLN A 308 9.01 -13.96 26.93
N SER A 309 8.49 -14.88 26.12
CA SER A 309 8.32 -16.29 26.49
C SER A 309 8.60 -17.18 25.28
N LYS A 310 8.91 -18.46 25.54
CA LYS A 310 9.01 -19.47 24.48
C LYS A 310 7.67 -19.63 23.74
N SER A 311 6.55 -19.47 24.43
CA SER A 311 5.21 -19.50 23.80
C SER A 311 5.10 -18.41 22.75
N ASN A 312 5.45 -17.16 23.06
CA ASN A 312 5.32 -16.05 22.11
C ASN A 312 6.14 -16.27 20.82
N LEU A 313 7.34 -16.85 20.95
CA LEU A 313 8.17 -17.21 19.79
C LEU A 313 7.51 -18.30 18.93
N GLU A 314 7.01 -19.36 19.56
CA GLU A 314 6.36 -20.46 18.86
C GLU A 314 5.00 -20.04 18.25
N ASP A 315 4.24 -19.21 18.97
CA ASP A 315 2.97 -18.64 18.52
C ASP A 315 3.19 -17.70 17.33
N GLY A 316 4.15 -16.77 17.42
CA GLY A 316 4.49 -15.86 16.33
C GLY A 316 4.92 -16.60 15.06
N LEU A 317 5.68 -17.69 15.24
CA LEU A 317 6.07 -18.58 14.15
C LEU A 317 4.87 -19.34 13.57
N ALA A 318 3.93 -19.82 14.41
CA ALA A 318 2.72 -20.50 13.95
C ALA A 318 1.82 -19.58 13.12
N TRP A 319 1.62 -18.32 13.54
CA TRP A 319 0.91 -17.31 12.76
C TRP A 319 1.56 -17.08 11.39
N THR A 320 2.89 -17.02 11.35
CA THR A 320 3.65 -16.81 10.12
C THR A 320 3.49 -17.99 9.15
N ARG A 321 3.54 -19.23 9.65
CA ARG A 321 3.30 -20.43 8.83
C ARG A 321 1.91 -20.45 8.22
N GLU A 322 0.89 -20.19 9.03
CA GLU A 322 -0.51 -20.20 8.57
C GLU A 322 -0.74 -19.11 7.52
N ALA A 323 -0.11 -17.94 7.67
CA ALA A 323 -0.18 -16.88 6.67
C ALA A 323 0.46 -17.29 5.32
N VAL A 324 1.63 -17.95 5.35
CA VAL A 324 2.29 -18.49 4.15
C VAL A 324 1.39 -19.53 3.47
N ASP A 325 0.78 -20.43 4.24
CA ASP A 325 -0.14 -21.45 3.71
C ASP A 325 -1.33 -20.81 2.99
N ILE A 326 -1.96 -19.80 3.60
CA ILE A 326 -3.08 -19.07 2.99
C ILE A 326 -2.63 -18.39 1.69
N ALA A 327 -1.52 -17.64 1.71
CA ALA A 327 -1.04 -16.91 0.54
C ALA A 327 -0.69 -17.86 -0.62
N GLU A 328 -0.06 -19.00 -0.33
CA GLU A 328 0.28 -20.00 -1.35
C GLU A 328 -0.97 -20.64 -1.96
N VAL A 329 -1.97 -21.00 -1.14
CA VAL A 329 -3.23 -21.60 -1.62
C VAL A 329 -4.02 -20.62 -2.50
N GLU A 330 -4.12 -19.36 -2.10
CA GLU A 330 -4.84 -18.36 -2.89
C GLU A 330 -4.13 -17.99 -4.19
N LEU A 331 -2.79 -17.97 -4.19
CA LEU A 331 -2.01 -17.68 -5.39
C LEU A 331 -2.17 -18.76 -6.49
N GLN A 332 -2.46 -20.00 -6.09
CA GLN A 332 -2.75 -21.09 -7.02
C GLN A 332 -4.16 -21.02 -7.63
N LYS A 333 -5.06 -20.21 -7.07
CA LYS A 333 -6.40 -20.03 -7.63
C LYS A 333 -6.36 -19.10 -8.84
N ASP A 334 -7.23 -19.37 -9.81
CA ASP A 334 -7.42 -18.46 -10.92
C ASP A 334 -8.13 -17.19 -10.42
N SER A 335 -7.34 -16.13 -10.29
CA SER A 335 -7.75 -14.84 -9.73
C SER A 335 -7.14 -13.70 -10.55
N GLY A 336 -7.71 -12.50 -10.39
CA GLY A 336 -7.24 -11.30 -11.08
C GLY A 336 -5.79 -10.93 -10.74
N GLU A 337 -5.16 -10.13 -11.60
CA GLU A 337 -3.76 -9.75 -11.48
C GLU A 337 -3.45 -9.02 -10.15
N ASP A 338 -4.28 -8.07 -9.75
CA ASP A 338 -4.16 -7.35 -8.48
C ASP A 338 -4.19 -8.29 -7.26
N THR A 339 -5.03 -9.33 -7.31
CA THR A 339 -5.11 -10.36 -6.27
C THR A 339 -3.82 -11.16 -6.23
N LYS A 340 -3.34 -11.61 -7.39
CA LYS A 340 -2.08 -12.35 -7.50
C LYS A 340 -0.90 -11.53 -6.97
N GLU A 341 -0.82 -10.24 -7.30
CA GLU A 341 0.23 -9.36 -6.79
C GLU A 341 0.19 -9.25 -5.26
N THR A 342 -1.00 -9.05 -4.69
CA THR A 342 -1.18 -8.99 -3.23
C THR A 342 -0.73 -10.29 -2.55
N CYS A 343 -1.15 -11.44 -3.10
CA CYS A 343 -0.77 -12.75 -2.59
C CYS A 343 0.74 -13.02 -2.72
N LYS A 344 1.36 -12.64 -3.85
CA LYS A 344 2.82 -12.77 -4.06
C LYS A 344 3.60 -12.00 -3.00
N ARG A 345 3.24 -10.73 -2.76
CA ARG A 345 3.89 -9.90 -1.73
C ARG A 345 3.77 -10.52 -0.34
N CYS A 346 2.60 -11.05 0.01
CA CYS A 346 2.40 -11.73 1.29
C CYS A 346 3.21 -13.03 1.40
N LEU A 347 3.28 -13.81 0.32
CA LEU A 347 4.05 -15.06 0.28
C LEU A 347 5.56 -14.79 0.41
N GLU A 348 6.08 -13.79 -0.31
CA GLU A 348 7.49 -13.37 -0.24
C GLU A 348 7.85 -12.94 1.19
N ALA A 349 7.12 -11.97 1.74
CA ALA A 349 7.36 -11.47 3.09
C ALA A 349 7.22 -12.61 4.14
N GLY A 350 6.22 -13.48 3.99
CA GLY A 350 6.00 -14.58 4.91
C GLY A 350 7.12 -15.62 4.90
N LEU A 351 7.64 -15.99 3.73
CA LEU A 351 8.76 -16.93 3.62
C LEU A 351 10.06 -16.31 4.15
N GLU A 352 10.30 -15.03 3.89
CA GLU A 352 11.45 -14.30 4.42
C GLU A 352 11.41 -14.23 5.96
N ASN A 353 10.28 -13.82 6.51
CA ASN A 353 10.05 -13.77 7.96
C ASN A 353 10.23 -15.14 8.60
N TRP A 354 9.62 -16.18 8.02
CA TRP A 354 9.72 -17.54 8.53
C TRP A 354 11.18 -18.01 8.55
N MET A 355 11.93 -17.76 7.48
CA MET A 355 13.36 -18.07 7.41
C MET A 355 14.16 -17.36 8.50
N ILE A 356 13.94 -16.06 8.71
CA ILE A 356 14.63 -15.27 9.74
C ILE A 356 14.32 -15.83 11.14
N MET A 357 13.04 -16.05 11.45
CA MET A 357 12.59 -16.53 12.76
C MET A 357 13.19 -17.92 13.09
N VAL A 358 13.19 -18.84 12.12
CA VAL A 358 13.71 -20.20 12.34
C VAL A 358 15.23 -20.20 12.48
N LYS A 359 15.96 -19.42 11.66
CA LYS A 359 17.42 -19.27 11.80
C LYS A 359 17.81 -18.76 13.18
N GLN A 360 17.09 -17.76 13.70
CA GLN A 360 17.33 -17.24 15.04
C GLN A 360 17.09 -18.30 16.13
N LEU A 361 16.05 -19.12 15.98
CA LEU A 361 15.75 -20.22 16.91
C LEU A 361 16.80 -21.35 16.83
N ALA A 362 17.23 -21.74 15.64
CA ALA A 362 18.29 -22.73 15.42
C ALA A 362 19.61 -22.27 16.06
N GLU A 363 19.99 -21.02 15.86
CA GLU A 363 21.19 -20.45 16.48
C GLU A 363 21.07 -20.40 18.02
N LYS A 364 19.89 -20.09 18.56
CA LYS A 364 19.61 -20.15 20.01
C LYS A 364 19.74 -21.57 20.56
N GLU A 365 19.24 -22.57 19.83
CA GLU A 365 19.32 -23.99 20.18
C GLU A 365 20.77 -24.47 20.19
N ARG A 366 21.55 -24.13 19.15
CA ARG A 366 22.98 -24.44 19.04
C ARG A 366 23.79 -23.86 20.20
N ARG A 367 23.62 -22.56 20.49
CA ARG A 367 24.28 -21.89 21.63
C ARG A 367 23.90 -22.50 22.98
N SER A 368 22.63 -22.88 23.14
CA SER A 368 22.15 -23.51 24.37
C SER A 368 22.73 -24.92 24.56
N GLY A 369 22.92 -25.67 23.45
CA GLY A 369 23.57 -26.97 23.44
C GLY A 369 25.06 -26.90 23.81
N GLU A 370 25.78 -25.88 23.35
CA GLU A 370 27.20 -25.65 23.64
C GLU A 370 27.46 -25.22 25.10
N SER A 371 26.48 -24.59 25.75
CA SER A 371 26.59 -24.07 27.12
C SER A 371 26.37 -25.09 28.25
N LYS A 372 26.00 -26.34 27.94
CA LYS A 372 25.89 -27.41 28.96
C LYS A 372 27.30 -27.97 29.25
N PRO A 373 27.84 -27.81 30.48
CA PRO A 373 29.12 -28.44 30.81
C PRO A 373 28.94 -29.95 30.69
N GLN A 374 29.82 -30.60 29.93
CA GLN A 374 29.97 -32.05 29.93
C GLN A 374 30.40 -32.47 31.35
N GLY A 375 29.42 -32.71 32.21
CA GLY A 375 29.64 -33.38 33.48
C GLY A 375 30.22 -34.77 33.19
N LEU A 376 31.46 -34.98 33.62
CA LEU A 376 32.05 -36.30 33.83
C LEU A 376 30.99 -37.17 34.52
N PHE A 377 30.74 -38.38 33.99
CA PHE A 377 29.69 -39.34 34.40
C PHE A 377 28.35 -39.23 33.66
N ASN A 378 28.33 -39.68 32.39
CA ASN A 378 27.17 -40.41 31.88
C ASN A 378 27.61 -41.43 30.82
N PHE A 379 27.91 -42.65 31.26
CA PHE A 379 28.14 -43.81 30.40
C PHE A 379 26.78 -44.28 29.87
N GLY A 380 26.60 -44.30 28.54
CA GLY A 380 25.62 -45.19 27.91
C GLY A 380 24.48 -44.58 27.10
N ASN A 381 24.50 -43.29 26.74
CA ASN A 381 23.63 -42.77 25.68
C ASN A 381 24.39 -41.73 24.86
N PHE A 382 24.95 -42.14 23.72
CA PHE A 382 25.41 -41.20 22.70
C PHE A 382 24.18 -40.47 22.15
N PRO A 383 24.05 -39.14 22.28
CA PRO A 383 23.08 -38.41 21.49
C PRO A 383 23.51 -38.58 20.03
N GLN A 384 22.65 -39.17 19.20
CA GLN A 384 22.86 -39.08 17.76
C GLN A 384 22.96 -37.58 17.40
N PRO A 385 23.89 -37.17 16.52
CA PRO A 385 23.94 -35.81 15.99
C PRO A 385 22.80 -35.65 14.99
N GLY A 386 21.56 -35.64 15.48
CA GLY A 386 20.40 -35.24 14.71
C GLY A 386 20.35 -33.72 14.71
N SER A 387 20.08 -33.13 13.55
CA SER A 387 19.80 -31.69 13.42
C SER A 387 18.77 -31.24 14.47
N GLY A 388 18.95 -30.06 15.03
CA GLY A 388 18.02 -29.44 15.98
C GLY A 388 16.60 -29.36 15.41
N ARG A 389 15.57 -29.22 16.26
CA ARG A 389 14.18 -29.08 15.76
C ARG A 389 14.09 -27.95 14.74
N TRP A 390 14.74 -26.83 15.03
CA TRP A 390 14.66 -25.63 14.22
C TRP A 390 15.56 -25.71 12.98
N GLU A 391 16.66 -26.45 13.02
CA GLU A 391 17.49 -26.70 11.83
C GLU A 391 16.72 -27.51 10.78
N ARG A 392 15.95 -28.53 11.19
CA ARG A 392 15.06 -29.26 10.27
C ARG A 392 13.99 -28.36 9.67
N GLU A 393 13.45 -27.46 10.47
CA GLU A 393 12.47 -26.51 9.97
C GLU A 393 13.09 -25.50 9.00
N GLU A 394 14.35 -25.09 9.22
CA GLU A 394 15.07 -24.21 8.29
C GLU A 394 15.18 -24.87 6.90
N GLU A 395 15.49 -26.17 6.86
CA GLU A 395 15.51 -26.95 5.63
C GLU A 395 14.14 -26.98 4.95
N VAL A 396 13.06 -27.17 5.71
CA VAL A 396 11.68 -27.12 5.18
C VAL A 396 11.37 -25.76 4.54
N VAL A 397 11.79 -24.65 5.15
CA VAL A 397 11.56 -23.32 4.58
C VAL A 397 12.39 -23.13 3.31
N LYS A 398 13.67 -23.56 3.29
CA LYS A 398 14.53 -23.48 2.09
C LYS A 398 13.90 -24.23 0.91
N ASP A 399 13.45 -25.45 1.14
CA ASP A 399 12.79 -26.26 0.12
C ASP A 399 11.50 -25.62 -0.37
N ARG A 400 10.74 -25.00 0.54
CA ARG A 400 9.51 -24.29 0.18
C ARG A 400 9.79 -23.05 -0.67
N ILE A 401 10.79 -22.23 -0.31
CA ILE A 401 11.24 -21.08 -1.12
C ILE A 401 11.62 -21.51 -2.54
N ILE A 402 12.36 -22.62 -2.66
CA ILE A 402 12.76 -23.15 -3.97
C ILE A 402 11.52 -23.54 -4.78
N ARG A 403 10.56 -24.26 -4.18
CA ARG A 403 9.33 -24.69 -4.86
C ARG A 403 8.44 -23.52 -5.28
N THR A 404 8.31 -22.50 -4.43
CA THR A 404 7.44 -21.35 -4.70
C THR A 404 8.08 -20.30 -5.60
N SER A 405 9.39 -20.38 -5.87
CA SER A 405 10.10 -19.45 -6.76
C SER A 405 9.47 -19.31 -8.16
N SER A 406 8.90 -20.39 -8.70
CA SER A 406 8.19 -20.39 -9.98
C SER A 406 6.87 -19.59 -9.94
N LEU A 407 6.20 -19.56 -8.78
CA LEU A 407 4.98 -18.79 -8.55
C LEU A 407 5.27 -17.29 -8.34
N LEU A 408 6.43 -16.99 -7.77
CA LEU A 408 6.87 -15.62 -7.47
C LEU A 408 7.52 -14.93 -8.67
N SER A 409 8.07 -15.70 -9.61
CA SER A 409 8.64 -15.15 -10.84
C SER A 409 7.61 -14.32 -11.63
N PRO A 410 8.02 -13.20 -12.26
CA PRO A 410 7.15 -12.46 -13.16
C PRO A 410 6.76 -13.36 -14.35
N SER A 411 5.48 -13.38 -14.70
CA SER A 411 5.02 -13.98 -15.96
C SER A 411 5.64 -13.20 -17.12
N ASN A 412 6.43 -13.89 -17.94
CA ASN A 412 7.05 -13.32 -19.15
C ASN A 412 6.02 -12.91 -20.20
#